data_AF-A0A933MV67-F1
#
_entry.id   AF-A0A933MV67-F1
#
_cell.length_a   1.000
_cell.length_b   1.000
_cell.length_c   1.000
_cell.angle_alpha   90.00
_cell.angle_beta   90.00
_cell.angle_gamma   90.00
#
_symmetry.space_group_name_H-M   'P 1'
#
loop_
_entity.id
_entity.type
_entity.pdbx_description
1 polymer ?
#
loop_
_entity_poly.entity_id
_entity_poly.type
_entity_poly.pdbx_seq_one_letter_code
_entity_poly.pdbx_strand_id
1 'polypeptide(L)'
;ISDLPAAGSAPEWMSEKAISIGQYFVASGVYTVFGVSLPVSGAPRFQNYLFHDLEKLYGGMWDLVEDPYEHARKMIDHIDKKRRALGIDKKRERVLMDMADRQKLEAA
;
A
#
# COMPACT_ATOMS: atom_id res chain seq x y z
N ILE A 1 -0.53 9.41 -3.67
CA ILE A 1 -0.82 7.97 -3.93
C ILE A 1 -0.76 7.18 -2.63
N SER A 2 0.19 7.49 -1.74
CA SER A 2 0.38 6.84 -0.44
C SER A 2 -0.85 6.73 0.46
N ASP A 3 -1.85 7.59 0.33
CA ASP A 3 -3.08 7.50 1.13
C ASP A 3 -4.10 6.49 0.58
N LEU A 4 -3.93 6.04 -0.68
CA LEU A 4 -4.86 5.14 -1.32
C LEU A 4 -4.84 3.76 -0.64
N PRO A 5 -6.01 3.12 -0.50
CA PRO A 5 -6.12 1.77 0.05
C PRO A 5 -5.76 0.74 -1.02
N ALA A 6 -4.47 0.69 -1.39
CA ALA A 6 -3.92 -0.19 -2.43
C ALA A 6 -2.57 -0.77 -1.99
N ALA A 7 -2.24 -1.95 -2.52
CA ALA A 7 -0.96 -2.62 -2.30
C ALA A 7 -0.48 -3.29 -3.60
N GLY A 8 0.84 -3.31 -3.80
CA GLY A 8 1.52 -4.09 -4.83
C GLY A 8 1.88 -5.48 -4.33
N SER A 9 1.93 -6.46 -5.23
CA SER A 9 2.24 -7.85 -4.91
C SER A 9 3.07 -8.49 -6.00
N ALA A 10 4.17 -9.13 -5.60
CA ALA A 10 5.05 -9.91 -6.46
C ALA A 10 5.41 -11.24 -5.74
N PRO A 11 4.46 -12.18 -5.64
CA PRO A 11 4.60 -13.38 -4.81
C PRO A 11 5.67 -14.33 -5.36
N GLU A 12 5.78 -14.48 -6.67
CA GLU A 12 6.72 -15.39 -7.33
C GLU A 12 7.60 -14.62 -8.32
N TRP A 13 8.23 -13.54 -7.85
CA TRP A 13 9.08 -12.74 -8.72
C TRP A 13 10.33 -13.53 -9.13
N MET A 14 10.70 -13.42 -10.41
CA MET A 14 11.85 -14.15 -10.98
C MET A 14 12.87 -13.23 -11.65
N SER A 15 12.42 -12.07 -12.15
CA SER A 15 13.25 -11.20 -12.98
C SER A 15 13.55 -9.86 -12.31
N GLU A 16 14.69 -9.27 -12.66
CA GLU A 16 15.08 -7.92 -12.20
C GLU A 16 14.07 -6.84 -12.59
N LYS A 17 13.29 -7.09 -13.64
CA LYS A 17 12.17 -6.22 -14.02
C LYS A 17 11.11 -6.16 -12.92
N ALA A 18 10.82 -7.28 -12.25
CA ALA A 18 9.86 -7.31 -11.16
C ALA A 18 10.35 -6.52 -9.93
N ILE A 19 11.65 -6.62 -9.60
CA ILE A 19 12.30 -5.79 -8.57
C ILE A 19 12.17 -4.30 -8.94
N SER A 20 12.46 -3.94 -10.19
CA SER A 20 12.40 -2.55 -10.67
C SER A 20 10.98 -1.99 -10.60
N ILE A 21 9.97 -2.78 -11.00
CA ILE A 21 8.56 -2.42 -10.88
C ILE A 21 8.18 -2.23 -9.41
N GLY A 22 8.54 -3.18 -8.54
CA GLY A 22 8.22 -3.06 -7.12
C GLY A 22 8.89 -1.84 -6.48
N GLN A 23 10.14 -1.53 -6.85
CA GLN A 23 10.80 -0.30 -6.39
C GLN A 23 10.06 0.95 -6.85
N TYR A 24 9.59 0.98 -8.10
CA TYR A 24 8.80 2.10 -8.62
C TYR A 24 7.47 2.26 -7.87
N PHE A 25 6.79 1.17 -7.53
CA PHE A 25 5.58 1.19 -6.70
C PHE A 25 5.86 1.78 -5.33
N VAL A 26 6.92 1.31 -4.66
CA VAL A 26 7.33 1.79 -3.33
C VAL A 26 7.69 3.26 -3.35
N ALA A 27 8.50 3.70 -4.31
CA ALA A 27 8.84 5.12 -4.46
C ALA A 27 7.63 6.00 -4.80
N SER A 28 6.60 5.43 -5.42
CA SER A 28 5.31 6.10 -5.68
C SER A 28 4.38 6.09 -4.45
N GLY A 29 4.80 5.51 -3.33
CA GLY A 29 4.06 5.47 -2.07
C GLY A 29 3.18 4.24 -1.88
N VAL A 30 3.35 3.19 -2.68
CA VAL A 30 2.55 1.96 -2.57
C VAL A 30 3.31 0.91 -1.79
N TYR A 31 2.67 0.37 -0.75
CA TYR A 31 3.15 -0.80 -0.04
C TYR A 31 3.23 -2.01 -0.97
N THR A 32 4.40 -2.65 -1.06
CA THR A 32 4.65 -3.74 -2.02
C THR A 32 5.26 -4.96 -1.34
N VAL A 33 4.60 -6.11 -1.49
CA VAL A 33 5.01 -7.36 -0.85
C VAL A 33 5.62 -8.33 -1.88
N PHE A 34 6.76 -8.90 -1.55
CA PHE A 34 7.45 -9.92 -2.35
C PHE A 34 7.35 -11.28 -1.66
N GLY A 35 7.26 -12.36 -2.43
CA GLY A 35 7.16 -13.73 -1.86
C GLY A 35 8.37 -14.62 -2.06
N VAL A 36 9.44 -14.12 -2.68
CA VAL A 36 10.71 -14.85 -2.86
C VAL A 36 11.85 -14.03 -2.25
N SER A 37 12.81 -14.73 -1.66
CA SER A 37 13.99 -14.16 -0.99
C SER A 37 14.65 -13.04 -1.81
N LEU A 38 14.98 -11.93 -1.16
CA LEU A 38 15.69 -10.81 -1.78
C LEU A 38 17.20 -10.92 -1.53
N PRO A 39 18.07 -10.58 -2.51
CA PRO A 39 19.53 -10.64 -2.37
C PRO A 39 20.08 -9.47 -1.53
N VAL A 40 19.51 -9.24 -0.35
CA VAL A 40 19.82 -8.14 0.57
C VAL A 40 20.15 -8.62 1.99
N SER A 41 20.10 -9.94 2.24
CA SER A 41 20.34 -10.56 3.55
C SER A 41 21.71 -10.26 4.16
N GLY A 42 22.72 -9.99 3.33
CA GLY A 42 24.07 -9.61 3.80
C GLY A 42 24.22 -8.13 4.21
N ALA A 43 23.18 -7.30 4.05
CA ALA A 43 23.26 -5.85 4.24
C ALA A 43 22.14 -5.35 5.18
N PRO A 44 22.27 -5.54 6.51
CA PRO A 44 21.20 -5.24 7.46
C PRO A 44 20.78 -3.76 7.47
N ARG A 45 21.74 -2.83 7.27
CA ARG A 45 21.42 -1.40 7.13
C ARG A 45 20.56 -1.13 5.90
N PHE A 46 20.82 -1.82 4.79
CA PHE A 46 20.07 -1.67 3.56
C PHE A 46 18.68 -2.32 3.68
N GLN A 47 18.56 -3.47 4.34
CA GLN A 47 17.26 -4.08 4.65
C GLN A 47 16.38 -3.15 5.47
N ASN A 48 16.92 -2.56 6.55
CA ASN A 48 16.18 -1.60 7.37
C ASN A 48 15.72 -0.39 6.55
N TYR A 49 16.57 0.08 5.63
CA TYR A 49 16.20 1.16 4.74
C TYR A 49 14.99 0.79 3.85
N LEU A 50 15.03 -0.39 3.22
CA LEU A 50 13.97 -0.86 2.33
C LEU A 50 12.63 -1.13 3.04
N PHE A 51 12.68 -1.77 4.22
CA PHE A 51 11.49 -2.23 4.92
C PHE A 51 10.89 -1.18 5.88
N HIS A 52 11.64 -0.16 6.29
CA HIS A 52 11.16 0.80 7.30
C HIS A 52 11.38 2.27 6.92
N ASP A 53 12.56 2.64 6.41
CA ASP A 53 12.83 4.06 6.16
C ASP A 53 12.13 4.57 4.89
N LEU A 54 11.93 3.71 3.87
CA LEU A 54 11.14 4.06 2.70
C LEU A 54 9.69 4.44 3.04
N GLU A 55 9.09 3.80 4.05
CA GLU A 55 7.72 4.16 4.49
C GLU A 55 7.67 5.61 4.95
N LYS A 56 8.69 6.08 5.68
CA LYS A 56 8.76 7.46 6.19
C LYS A 56 9.03 8.47 5.08
N LEU A 57 9.82 8.09 4.08
CA LEU A 57 10.22 8.97 2.98
C LEU A 57 9.13 9.12 1.91
N TYR A 58 8.51 8.01 1.51
CA TYR A 58 7.59 7.97 0.37
C TYR A 58 6.17 7.50 0.72
N GLY A 59 5.96 6.95 1.92
CA GLY A 59 4.68 6.36 2.33
C GLY A 59 4.46 4.92 1.87
N GLY A 60 5.35 4.39 1.01
CA GLY A 60 5.39 3.00 0.57
C GLY A 60 6.64 2.31 1.12
N MET A 61 6.58 0.99 1.26
CA MET A 61 7.71 0.18 1.72
C MET A 61 7.67 -1.20 1.09
N TRP A 62 8.81 -1.88 1.16
CA TRP A 62 8.92 -3.30 0.83
C TRP A 62 8.37 -4.13 1.99
N ASP A 63 7.92 -5.34 1.68
CA ASP A 63 7.79 -6.43 2.65
C ASP A 63 8.11 -7.76 1.97
N LEU A 64 8.49 -8.76 2.77
CA LEU A 64 8.89 -10.07 2.30
C LEU A 64 8.13 -11.15 3.08
N VAL A 65 7.25 -11.87 2.39
CA VAL A 65 6.43 -12.93 2.98
C VAL A 65 6.30 -14.09 2.01
N GLU A 66 6.93 -15.22 2.35
CA GLU A 66 6.92 -16.44 1.55
C GLU A 66 5.58 -17.18 1.63
N ASP A 67 4.92 -17.19 2.79
CA ASP A 67 3.61 -17.84 2.93
C ASP A 67 2.51 -17.04 2.22
N PRO A 68 1.79 -17.62 1.24
CA PRO A 68 0.82 -16.89 0.44
C PRO A 68 -0.39 -16.41 1.26
N TYR A 69 -0.76 -17.13 2.34
CA TYR A 69 -1.87 -16.72 3.19
C TYR A 69 -1.50 -15.52 4.07
N GLU A 70 -0.31 -15.52 4.66
CA GLU A 70 0.23 -14.38 5.39
C GLU A 70 0.43 -13.17 4.46
N HIS A 71 0.94 -13.39 3.24
CA HIS A 71 1.12 -12.35 2.24
C HIS A 71 -0.22 -11.64 1.95
N ALA A 72 -1.27 -12.41 1.68
CA ALA A 72 -2.61 -11.88 1.45
C ALA A 72 -3.15 -11.14 2.69
N ARG A 73 -2.97 -11.69 3.90
CA ARG A 73 -3.40 -11.05 5.15
C ARG A 73 -2.73 -9.69 5.34
N LYS A 74 -1.42 -9.60 5.16
CA LYS A 74 -0.70 -8.32 5.31
C LYS A 74 -1.16 -7.27 4.29
N MET A 75 -1.45 -7.67 3.05
CA MET A 75 -2.02 -6.75 2.06
C MET A 75 -3.40 -6.24 2.48
N ILE A 76 -4.28 -7.13 2.94
CA ILE A 76 -5.63 -6.78 3.42
C ILE A 76 -5.53 -5.84 4.62
N ASP A 77 -4.67 -6.16 5.59
CA ASP A 77 -4.45 -5.35 6.78
C ASP A 77 -3.95 -3.93 6.42
N HIS A 78 -3.05 -3.81 5.45
CA HIS A 78 -2.58 -2.52 4.94
C HIS A 78 -3.73 -1.72 4.31
N ILE A 79 -4.50 -2.36 3.42
CA ILE A 79 -5.65 -1.74 2.76
C ILE A 79 -6.67 -1.26 3.82
N ASP A 80 -7.00 -2.09 4.80
CA ASP A 80 -7.94 -1.75 5.86
C ASP A 80 -7.44 -0.65 6.79
N LYS A 81 -6.13 -0.60 7.06
CA LYS A 81 -5.49 0.53 7.77
C LYS A 81 -5.70 1.85 6.99
N LYS A 82 -5.46 1.84 5.68
CA LYS A 82 -5.66 3.02 4.82
C LYS A 82 -7.13 3.41 4.69
N ARG A 83 -8.04 2.43 4.55
CA ARG A 83 -9.50 2.68 4.53
C ARG A 83 -9.98 3.34 5.81
N ARG A 84 -9.49 2.90 6.97
CA ARG A 84 -9.78 3.52 8.27
C ARG A 84 -9.23 4.94 8.36
N ALA A 85 -8.01 5.17 7.89
CA ALA A 85 -7.41 6.51 7.85
C ALA A 85 -8.22 7.49 6.97
N LEU A 86 -8.84 7.01 5.88
CA LEU A 86 -9.71 7.79 5.01
C LEU A 86 -11.17 7.87 5.49
N GLY A 87 -11.54 7.15 6.56
CA GLY A 87 -12.92 7.09 7.07
C GLY A 87 -13.93 6.40 6.13
N ILE A 88 -13.47 5.55 5.20
CA ILE A 88 -14.30 4.79 4.24
C ILE A 88 -14.55 3.35 4.68
N ASP A 89 -14.26 3.05 5.94
CA ASP A 89 -14.59 1.80 6.62
C ASP A 89 -16.07 1.73 7.05
N LYS A 90 -16.74 2.88 7.12
CA LYS A 90 -18.14 2.99 7.56
C LYS A 90 -19.11 3.02 6.37
N LYS A 91 -20.27 2.38 6.55
CA LYS A 91 -21.41 2.55 5.63
C LYS A 91 -21.88 4.00 5.70
N ARG A 92 -21.67 4.76 4.61
CA ARG A 92 -22.29 6.07 4.45
C ARG A 92 -23.76 5.87 4.11
N GLU A 93 -24.63 6.60 4.77
CA GLU A 93 -26.05 6.60 4.44
C GLU A 93 -26.23 7.12 3.00
N ARG A 94 -26.98 6.39 2.19
CA ARG A 94 -27.23 6.77 0.79
C ARG A 94 -28.27 7.89 0.80
N VAL A 95 -27.81 9.13 0.78
CA VAL A 95 -28.68 10.31 0.71
C VAL A 95 -28.94 10.64 -0.77
N LEU A 96 -30.22 10.67 -1.17
CA LEU A 96 -30.61 11.18 -2.48
C LEU A 96 -30.58 12.71 -2.39
N MET A 97 -29.51 13.33 -2.88
CA MET A 97 -29.38 14.80 -2.88
C MET A 97 -30.06 15.40 -4.11
N ASP A 98 -30.94 16.37 -3.88
CA ASP A 98 -31.52 17.19 -4.94
C ASP A 98 -30.54 18.30 -5.39
N MET A 99 -30.94 19.13 -6.36
CA MET A 99 -30.09 20.22 -6.87
C MET A 99 -29.85 21.33 -5.84
N ALA A 100 -30.79 21.56 -4.92
CA ALA A 100 -30.67 22.58 -3.88
C ALA A 100 -29.71 22.13 -2.77
N ASP A 101 -29.73 20.83 -2.42
CA ASP A 101 -28.78 20.21 -1.49
C ASP A 101 -27.35 20.30 -1.99
N ARG A 102 -27.13 20.11 -3.30
CA ARG A 102 -25.81 20.23 -3.95
C ARG A 102 -25.27 21.65 -3.92
N GLN A 103 -26.10 22.65 -4.19
CA GLN A 103 -25.67 24.06 -4.17
C GLN A 103 -25.24 24.53 -2.77
N LYS A 104 -25.86 24.00 -1.70
CA LYS A 104 -25.46 24.32 -0.32
C LYS A 104 -24.12 23.71 0.09
N LEU A 105 -23.74 22.58 -0.49
CA LEU A 105 -22.47 21.91 -0.24
C LEU A 105 -21.26 22.66 -0.82
N GLU A 106 -21.42 23.35 -1.94
CA GLU A 106 -20.34 24.14 -2.56
C GLU A 106 -20.11 25.49 -1.87
N ALA A 107 -21.07 25.94 -1.05
CA ALA A 107 -21.00 27.22 -0.34
C ALA A 107 -20.40 27.12 1.08
N ALA A 108 -20.06 25.91 1.53
CA ALA A 108 -19.49 25.62 2.86
C ALA A 108 -18.03 25.17 2.75
#